data_AF-A0A255EC46-F1
#
_entry.id   AF-A0A255EC46-F1
#
_cell.length_a   1.000
_cell.length_b   1.000
_cell.length_c   1.000
_cell.angle_alpha   90.00
_cell.angle_beta   90.00
_cell.angle_gamma   90.00
#
_symmetry.space_group_name_H-M   'P 1'
#
loop_
_entity.id
_entity.type
_entity.pdbx_description
1 polymer ?
#
loop_
_entity_poly.entity_id
_entity_poly.type
_entity_poly.pdbx_seq_one_letter_code
_entity_poly.pdbx_strand_id
1 'polypeptide(L)'
;MRPSNRSRILEAAIRIIDRDGMTALTFDAVAAESDLTRGGVIYHFESREALVLAIHQHVAEQRLLAYVRACAQPPQRAHVRLALEPTPESQAVWRPIYQAWLPDGDQAGGERTRALTLARLAADGLWLHEALAADPMSQAQREEAVQAIEALVRDST
;
A
#
# COMPACT_ATOMS: atom_id res chain seq x y z
N MET A 1 -1.64 -17.60 4.70
CA MET A 1 -2.58 -17.27 5.81
C MET A 1 -3.95 -16.99 5.18
N ARG A 2 -5.06 -17.50 5.73
CA ARG A 2 -6.40 -17.19 5.21
C ARG A 2 -6.74 -15.72 5.49
N PRO A 3 -7.36 -14.97 4.57
CA PRO A 3 -7.74 -13.58 4.81
C PRO A 3 -8.73 -13.49 5.99
N SER A 4 -8.53 -12.51 6.86
CA SER A 4 -9.44 -12.26 7.98
C SER A 4 -10.83 -11.85 7.48
N ASN A 5 -11.87 -12.03 8.30
CA ASN A 5 -13.21 -11.54 7.96
C ASN A 5 -13.22 -10.02 7.72
N ARG A 6 -12.41 -9.26 8.46
CA ARG A 6 -12.20 -7.83 8.23
C ARG A 6 -11.65 -7.56 6.83
N SER A 7 -10.63 -8.30 6.39
CA SER A 7 -10.05 -8.19 5.04
C SER A 7 -11.08 -8.54 3.96
N ARG A 8 -11.85 -9.62 4.14
CA ARG A 8 -12.92 -10.02 3.22
C ARG A 8 -13.99 -8.92 3.05
N ILE A 9 -14.37 -8.26 4.14
CA ILE A 9 -15.31 -7.14 4.12
C ILE A 9 -14.75 -5.97 3.32
N LEU A 10 -13.48 -5.60 3.54
CA LEU A 10 -12.84 -4.50 2.84
C LEU A 10 -12.70 -4.77 1.34
N GLU A 11 -12.29 -5.99 0.96
CA GLU A 11 -12.21 -6.40 -0.44
C GLU A 11 -13.58 -6.40 -1.13
N ALA A 12 -14.63 -6.87 -0.45
CA ALA A 12 -16.00 -6.82 -0.95
C ALA A 12 -16.48 -5.37 -1.14
N ALA A 13 -16.24 -4.51 -0.16
CA ALA A 13 -16.59 -3.10 -0.25
C ALA A 13 -15.90 -2.39 -1.42
N ILE A 14 -14.62 -2.68 -1.66
CA ILE A 14 -13.87 -2.16 -2.82
C ILE A 14 -14.52 -2.62 -4.13
N ARG A 15 -14.86 -3.90 -4.27
CA ARG A 15 -15.54 -4.41 -5.48
C ARG A 15 -16.88 -3.70 -5.75
N ILE A 16 -17.66 -3.42 -4.70
CA ILE A 16 -18.91 -2.67 -4.83
C ILE A 16 -18.62 -1.24 -5.31
N ILE A 17 -17.64 -0.56 -4.73
CA ILE A 17 -17.30 0.82 -5.10
C ILE A 17 -16.81 0.88 -6.55
N ASP A 18 -15.95 -0.05 -6.98
CA ASP A 18 -15.42 -0.10 -8.35
C ASP A 18 -16.53 -0.34 -9.38
N ARG A 19 -17.51 -1.18 -9.04
CA ARG A 19 -18.61 -1.57 -9.95
C ARG A 19 -19.76 -0.56 -9.97
N ASP A 20 -20.20 -0.13 -8.79
CA ASP A 20 -21.49 0.56 -8.59
C ASP A 20 -21.33 1.96 -7.94
N GLY A 21 -20.11 2.35 -7.56
CA GLY A 21 -19.81 3.62 -6.93
C GLY A 21 -20.12 3.70 -5.43
N MET A 22 -19.75 4.83 -4.82
CA MET A 22 -19.81 5.04 -3.36
C MET A 22 -21.23 5.01 -2.77
N THR A 23 -22.24 5.37 -3.56
CA THR A 23 -23.65 5.38 -3.14
C THR A 23 -24.20 3.96 -2.91
N ALA A 24 -23.66 2.96 -3.60
CA ALA A 24 -24.05 1.55 -3.43
C ALA A 24 -23.46 0.92 -2.16
N LEU A 25 -22.48 1.58 -1.51
CA LEU A 25 -21.82 1.07 -0.31
C LEU A 25 -22.77 1.14 0.90
N THR A 26 -23.42 0.00 1.18
CA THR A 26 -24.28 -0.23 2.35
C THR A 26 -23.86 -1.50 3.07
N PHE A 27 -24.17 -1.61 4.37
CA PHE A 27 -23.85 -2.81 5.14
C PHE A 27 -24.50 -4.09 4.58
N ASP A 28 -25.70 -3.98 4.00
CA ASP A 28 -26.39 -5.12 3.42
C ASP A 28 -25.74 -5.56 2.10
N ALA A 29 -25.34 -4.60 1.24
CA ALA A 29 -24.61 -4.91 0.01
C ALA A 29 -23.24 -5.54 0.32
N VAL A 30 -22.53 -5.02 1.32
CA VAL A 30 -21.23 -5.55 1.75
C VAL A 30 -21.36 -6.94 2.37
N ALA A 31 -22.40 -7.18 3.17
CA ALA A 31 -22.69 -8.50 3.73
C ALA A 31 -22.92 -9.53 2.62
N ALA A 32 -23.74 -9.19 1.62
CA ALA A 32 -23.99 -10.04 0.47
C ALA A 32 -22.72 -10.32 -0.36
N GLU A 33 -21.92 -9.29 -0.67
CA GLU A 33 -20.70 -9.42 -1.49
C GLU A 33 -19.54 -10.11 -0.75
N SER A 34 -19.51 -10.04 0.58
CA SER A 34 -18.47 -10.69 1.42
C SER A 34 -18.82 -12.11 1.87
N ASP A 35 -20.05 -12.57 1.59
CA ASP A 35 -20.61 -13.83 2.11
C ASP A 35 -20.56 -13.88 3.65
N LEU A 36 -21.06 -12.79 4.26
CA LEU A 36 -21.19 -12.63 5.71
C LEU A 36 -22.60 -12.13 6.06
N THR A 37 -22.99 -12.25 7.32
CA THR A 37 -24.24 -11.63 7.78
C THR A 37 -24.04 -10.14 8.02
N ARG A 38 -25.13 -9.37 7.91
CA ARG A 38 -25.13 -7.94 8.28
C ARG A 38 -24.57 -7.71 9.69
N GLY A 39 -24.96 -8.55 10.65
CA GLY A 39 -24.44 -8.53 12.02
C GLY A 39 -22.92 -8.82 12.08
N GLY A 40 -22.42 -9.72 11.24
CA GLY A 40 -20.99 -9.99 11.11
C GLY A 40 -20.20 -8.81 10.55
N VAL A 41 -20.77 -8.03 9.63
CA VAL A 41 -20.14 -6.79 9.13
C VAL A 41 -20.14 -5.70 10.20
N ILE A 42 -21.28 -5.48 10.87
CA ILE A 42 -21.43 -4.50 11.95
C ILE A 42 -20.49 -4.79 13.12
N TYR A 43 -20.23 -6.08 13.42
CA TYR A 43 -19.26 -6.48 14.43
C TYR A 43 -17.84 -5.92 14.17
N HIS A 44 -17.46 -5.74 12.90
CA HIS A 44 -16.15 -5.20 12.52
C HIS A 44 -16.15 -3.68 12.28
N PHE A 45 -17.30 -3.11 11.92
CA PHE A 45 -17.41 -1.70 11.55
C PHE A 45 -18.68 -1.09 12.14
N GLU A 46 -18.52 -0.29 13.20
CA GLU A 46 -19.61 0.30 13.97
C GLU A 46 -20.42 1.35 13.19
N SER A 47 -19.83 1.95 12.15
CA SER A 47 -20.49 2.93 11.29
C SER A 47 -20.04 2.84 9.84
N ARG A 48 -20.80 3.47 8.94
CA ARG A 48 -20.43 3.58 7.53
C ARG A 48 -19.16 4.42 7.36
N GLU A 49 -18.99 5.45 8.18
CA GLU A 49 -17.81 6.31 8.20
C GLU A 49 -16.57 5.50 8.63
N ALA A 50 -16.69 4.62 9.64
CA ALA A 50 -15.62 3.74 10.07
C ALA A 50 -15.24 2.73 8.97
N LEU A 51 -16.22 2.17 8.27
CA LEU A 51 -15.98 1.31 7.11
C LEU A 51 -15.25 2.07 5.99
N VAL A 52 -15.71 3.26 5.64
CA VAL A 52 -15.09 4.09 4.59
C VAL A 52 -13.65 4.45 4.94
N LEU A 53 -13.38 4.86 6.18
CA LEU A 53 -12.02 5.14 6.65
C LEU A 53 -11.13 3.89 6.54
N ALA A 54 -11.63 2.74 6.96
CA ALA A 54 -10.89 1.49 6.87
C ALA A 54 -10.63 1.06 5.42
N ILE A 55 -11.54 1.35 4.48
CA ILE A 55 -11.31 1.14 3.04
C ILE A 55 -10.17 2.03 2.56
N HIS A 56 -10.17 3.32 2.91
CA HIS A 56 -9.07 4.23 2.54
C HIS A 56 -7.71 3.73 3.06
N GLN A 57 -7.65 3.30 4.33
CA GLN A 57 -6.43 2.73 4.92
C GLN A 57 -5.99 1.46 4.18
N HIS A 58 -6.93 0.57 3.86
CA HIS A 58 -6.63 -0.67 3.15
C HIS A 58 -6.11 -0.41 1.74
N VAL A 59 -6.70 0.53 1.01
CA VAL A 59 -6.23 0.92 -0.33
C VAL A 59 -4.85 1.57 -0.26
N ALA A 60 -4.59 2.40 0.75
CA ALA A 60 -3.26 3.00 0.95
C ALA A 60 -2.19 1.93 1.20
N GLU A 61 -2.50 0.89 1.97
CA GLU A 61 -1.61 -0.26 2.19
C GLU A 61 -1.35 -1.06 0.93
N GLN A 62 -2.40 -1.37 0.16
CA GLN A 62 -2.25 -2.05 -1.12
C GLN A 62 -1.38 -1.25 -2.09
N ARG A 63 -1.52 0.09 -2.11
CA ARG A 63 -0.65 0.98 -2.89
C ARG A 63 0.80 0.93 -2.43
N LEU A 64 1.06 0.97 -1.13
CA LEU A 64 2.43 0.84 -0.61
C LEU A 64 3.05 -0.52 -0.96
N LEU A 65 2.29 -1.61 -0.85
CA LEU A 65 2.77 -2.95 -1.26
C LEU A 65 3.10 -3.00 -2.75
N ALA A 66 2.30 -2.36 -3.60
CA ALA A 66 2.61 -2.23 -5.02
C ALA A 66 3.87 -1.39 -5.27
N TYR A 67 4.08 -0.31 -4.49
CA TYR A 67 5.29 0.50 -4.52
C TYR A 67 6.54 -0.31 -4.15
N VAL A 68 6.50 -1.08 -3.06
CA VAL A 68 7.58 -1.98 -2.63
C VAL A 68 8.00 -2.93 -3.76
N ARG A 69 7.02 -3.53 -4.44
CA ARG A 69 7.27 -4.44 -5.57
C ARG A 69 7.86 -3.73 -6.78
N ALA A 70 7.45 -2.49 -7.03
CA ALA A 70 8.01 -1.69 -8.11
C ALA A 70 9.48 -1.33 -7.83
N CYS A 71 9.80 -0.94 -6.59
CA CYS A 71 11.16 -0.66 -6.14
C CYS A 71 12.10 -1.88 -6.20
N ALA A 72 11.55 -3.08 -6.03
CA ALA A 72 12.32 -4.31 -6.14
C ALA A 72 12.74 -4.63 -7.58
N GLN A 73 12.07 -4.09 -8.60
CA GLN A 73 12.46 -4.33 -9.99
C GLN A 73 13.83 -3.68 -10.27
N PRO A 74 14.73 -4.35 -11.03
CA PRO A 74 16.00 -3.75 -11.42
C PRO A 74 15.80 -2.39 -12.09
N PRO A 75 16.43 -1.31 -11.59
CA PRO A 75 16.19 0.01 -12.13
C PRO A 75 16.84 0.19 -13.49
N GLN A 76 16.16 0.91 -14.38
CA GLN A 76 16.78 1.33 -15.63
C GLN A 76 17.89 2.35 -15.35
N ARG A 77 19.07 2.16 -15.92
CA ARG A 77 20.24 3.05 -15.71
C ARG A 77 19.93 4.53 -15.97
N ALA A 78 19.10 4.82 -16.97
CA ALA A 78 18.67 6.18 -17.28
C ALA A 78 17.84 6.80 -16.14
N HIS A 79 16.92 6.02 -15.55
CA HIS A 79 16.09 6.47 -14.43
C HIS A 79 16.95 6.80 -13.20
N VAL A 80 17.93 5.95 -12.87
CA VAL A 80 18.87 6.21 -11.76
C VAL A 80 19.61 7.53 -11.97
N ARG A 81 20.16 7.75 -13.18
CA ARG A 81 20.92 8.97 -13.46
C ARG A 81 20.07 10.22 -13.35
N LEU A 82 18.84 10.19 -13.87
CA LEU A 82 17.89 11.28 -13.75
C LEU A 82 17.47 11.55 -12.30
N ALA A 83 17.42 10.52 -11.46
CA ALA A 83 17.08 10.66 -10.04
C ALA A 83 18.21 11.31 -9.21
N LEU A 84 19.48 11.11 -9.61
CA LEU A 84 20.65 11.68 -8.92
C LEU A 84 20.91 13.15 -9.28
N GLU A 85 20.36 13.63 -10.40
CA GLU A 85 20.54 14.99 -10.90
C GLU A 85 19.19 15.73 -10.97
N PRO A 86 18.49 15.94 -9.83
CA PRO A 86 17.16 16.53 -9.86
C PRO A 86 17.22 18.03 -10.18
N THR A 87 16.34 18.49 -11.08
CA THR A 87 16.08 19.91 -11.35
C THR A 87 14.68 20.28 -10.87
N PRO A 88 14.35 21.57 -10.67
CA PRO A 88 12.98 21.97 -10.34
C PRO A 88 11.94 21.46 -11.34
N GLU A 89 12.28 21.41 -12.63
CA GLU A 89 11.43 20.92 -13.71
C GLU A 89 11.25 19.40 -13.63
N SER A 90 12.33 18.63 -13.41
CA SER A 90 12.21 17.17 -13.28
C SER A 90 11.46 16.78 -12.01
N GLN A 91 11.66 17.49 -10.91
CA GLN A 91 10.88 17.32 -9.68
C GLN A 91 9.40 17.62 -9.89
N ALA A 92 9.04 18.62 -10.71
CA ALA A 92 7.65 18.93 -11.01
C ALA A 92 6.92 17.78 -11.73
N VAL A 93 7.63 16.97 -12.52
CA VAL A 93 7.09 15.75 -13.16
C VAL A 93 6.87 14.64 -12.13
N TRP A 94 7.86 14.37 -11.28
CA TRP A 94 7.84 13.21 -10.39
C TRP A 94 7.08 13.42 -9.07
N ARG A 95 7.06 14.65 -8.54
CA ARG A 95 6.39 15.00 -7.28
C ARG A 95 4.92 14.57 -7.20
N PRO A 96 4.04 14.87 -8.18
CA PRO A 96 2.63 14.46 -8.08
C PRO A 96 2.47 12.93 -8.10
N ILE A 97 3.37 12.21 -8.79
CA ILE A 97 3.42 10.74 -8.74
C ILE A 97 3.78 10.33 -7.32
N TYR A 98 4.92 10.75 -6.78
CA TYR A 98 5.31 10.37 -5.42
C TYR A 98 4.25 10.73 -4.36
N GLN A 99 3.59 11.89 -4.46
CA GLN A 99 2.50 12.28 -3.57
C GLN A 99 1.24 11.42 -3.71
N ALA A 100 0.90 10.96 -4.92
CA ALA A 100 -0.22 10.06 -5.11
C ALA A 100 0.05 8.65 -4.54
N TRP A 101 1.32 8.22 -4.54
CA TRP A 101 1.70 6.87 -4.16
C TRP A 101 2.13 6.75 -2.68
N LEU A 102 2.59 7.83 -2.07
CA LEU A 102 3.19 7.80 -0.75
C LEU A 102 2.35 8.66 0.19
N PRO A 103 1.83 8.08 1.30
CA PRO A 103 1.10 8.86 2.28
C PRO A 103 2.01 9.97 2.83
N ASP A 104 1.41 11.12 3.14
CA ASP A 104 2.11 12.20 3.84
C ASP A 104 2.60 11.64 5.19
N GLY A 105 3.92 11.55 5.35
CA GLY A 105 4.56 10.89 6.50
C GLY A 105 4.34 11.58 7.85
N ASP A 106 3.54 12.66 7.87
CA ASP A 106 3.33 13.54 9.02
C ASP A 106 1.95 13.38 9.67
N GLN A 107 1.04 12.58 9.09
CA GLN A 107 -0.32 12.53 9.60
C GLN A 107 -0.55 11.29 10.49
N ALA A 108 -0.59 11.57 11.80
CA ALA A 108 -0.83 10.69 12.94
C ALA A 108 0.36 9.79 13.33
N GLY A 109 1.15 10.23 14.32
CA GLY A 109 2.07 9.36 15.04
C GLY A 109 1.38 8.09 15.56
N GLY A 110 2.12 6.98 15.56
CA GLY A 110 1.60 5.66 15.96
C GLY A 110 2.52 4.55 15.45
N GLU A 111 2.34 3.33 15.96
CA GLU A 111 3.14 2.17 15.55
C GLU A 111 2.94 1.83 14.07
N ARG A 112 1.70 1.89 13.57
CA ARG A 112 1.36 1.66 12.17
C ARG A 112 2.02 2.68 11.23
N THR A 113 1.90 3.97 11.51
CA THR A 113 2.51 5.02 10.68
C THR A 113 4.04 4.87 10.62
N ARG A 114 4.67 4.52 11.75
CA ARG A 114 6.11 4.18 11.78
C ARG A 114 6.44 2.97 10.90
N ALA A 115 5.67 1.89 11.00
CA ALA A 115 5.89 0.69 10.19
C ALA A 115 5.74 0.96 8.69
N LEU A 116 4.70 1.71 8.27
CA LEU A 116 4.50 2.12 6.88
C LEU A 116 5.64 3.02 6.38
N THR A 117 6.15 3.91 7.23
CA THR A 117 7.28 4.79 6.92
C THR A 117 8.57 3.99 6.75
N LEU A 118 8.84 3.03 7.65
CA LEU A 118 9.98 2.13 7.55
C LEU A 118 9.91 1.25 6.30
N ALA A 119 8.73 0.71 5.97
CA ALA A 119 8.54 -0.09 4.77
C ALA A 119 8.82 0.73 3.48
N ARG A 120 8.37 1.99 3.43
CA ARG A 120 8.70 2.92 2.35
C ARG A 120 10.21 3.15 2.24
N LEU A 121 10.86 3.53 3.34
CA LEU A 121 12.30 3.79 3.35
C LEU A 121 13.11 2.56 2.96
N ALA A 122 12.69 1.37 3.39
CA ALA A 122 13.32 0.12 3.01
C ALA A 122 13.13 -0.18 1.51
N ALA A 123 11.96 0.12 0.93
CA ALA A 123 11.74 0.00 -0.51
C ALA A 123 12.62 0.97 -1.31
N ASP A 124 12.72 2.23 -0.88
CA ASP A 124 13.60 3.23 -1.50
C ASP A 124 15.07 2.78 -1.43
N GLY A 125 15.50 2.26 -0.28
CA GLY A 125 16.83 1.71 -0.07
C GLY A 125 17.12 0.49 -0.93
N LEU A 126 16.15 -0.43 -1.10
CA LEU A 126 16.28 -1.57 -2.00
C LEU A 126 16.48 -1.12 -3.45
N TRP A 127 15.68 -0.17 -3.92
CA TRP A 127 15.82 0.39 -5.27
C TRP A 127 17.19 1.07 -5.47
N LEU A 128 17.63 1.85 -4.49
CA LEU A 128 18.92 2.55 -4.56
C LEU A 128 20.11 1.59 -4.47
N HIS A 129 20.01 0.53 -3.66
CA HIS A 129 21.03 -0.51 -3.59
C HIS A 129 21.19 -1.17 -4.96
N GLU A 130 20.08 -1.60 -5.57
CA GLU A 130 20.07 -2.20 -6.90
C GLU A 130 20.59 -1.26 -8.01
N ALA A 131 20.43 0.05 -7.81
CA ALA A 131 20.91 1.07 -8.72
C ALA A 131 22.43 1.31 -8.64
N LEU A 132 23.01 1.20 -7.43
CA LEU A 132 24.39 1.61 -7.13
C LEU A 132 25.35 0.44 -6.86
N ALA A 133 24.85 -0.74 -6.53
CA ALA A 133 25.67 -1.88 -6.14
C ALA A 133 26.56 -2.35 -7.30
N ALA A 134 27.83 -2.62 -6.98
CA ALA A 134 28.76 -3.26 -7.91
C ALA A 134 28.40 -4.74 -8.15
N ASP A 135 27.78 -5.37 -7.14
CA ASP A 135 27.25 -6.74 -7.18
C ASP A 135 25.77 -6.71 -6.78
N PRO A 136 24.82 -6.84 -7.72
CA PRO A 136 23.39 -6.76 -7.44
C PRO A 136 22.88 -7.98 -6.67
N MET A 137 21.78 -7.83 -5.94
CA MET A 137 21.17 -8.95 -5.22
C MET A 137 20.68 -10.03 -6.18
N SER A 138 20.93 -11.30 -5.83
CA SER A 138 20.28 -12.42 -6.49
C SER A 138 18.76 -12.31 -6.40
N GLN A 139 18.04 -12.99 -7.30
CA GLN A 139 16.58 -13.00 -7.29
C GLN A 139 16.02 -13.47 -5.93
N ALA A 140 16.61 -14.51 -5.35
CA ALA A 140 16.17 -15.05 -4.06
C ALA A 140 16.32 -14.02 -2.92
N GLN A 141 17.48 -13.36 -2.81
CA GLN A 141 17.71 -12.33 -1.79
C GLN A 141 16.75 -11.14 -1.94
N ARG A 142 16.45 -10.75 -3.18
CA ARG A 142 15.51 -9.67 -3.48
C ARG A 142 14.09 -10.05 -3.08
N GLU A 143 13.66 -11.28 -3.36
CA GLU A 143 12.36 -11.81 -2.94
C GLU A 143 12.26 -11.87 -1.41
N GLU A 144 13.31 -12.28 -0.71
CA GLU A 144 13.39 -12.24 0.77
C GLU A 144 13.26 -10.82 1.32
N ALA A 145 13.98 -9.85 0.73
CA ALA A 145 13.88 -8.45 1.12
C ALA A 145 12.47 -7.90 0.92
N VAL A 146 11.84 -8.18 -0.23
CA VAL A 146 10.45 -7.80 -0.50
C VAL A 146 9.51 -8.40 0.55
N GLN A 147 9.64 -9.70 0.84
CA GLN A 147 8.79 -10.37 1.84
C GLN A 147 8.94 -9.74 3.24
N ALA A 148 10.17 -9.42 3.64
CA ALA A 148 10.43 -8.75 4.92
C ALA A 148 9.80 -7.34 4.98
N ILE A 149 9.89 -6.57 3.89
CA ILE A 149 9.28 -5.23 3.80
C ILE A 149 7.74 -5.34 3.80
N GLU A 150 7.16 -6.30 3.06
CA GLU A 150 5.72 -6.54 3.06
C GLU A 150 5.20 -6.98 4.44
N ALA A 151 5.99 -7.73 5.22
CA ALA A 151 5.65 -8.13 6.58
C ALA A 151 5.50 -6.92 7.52
N LEU A 152 6.39 -5.91 7.41
CA LEU A 152 6.26 -4.65 8.17
C LEU A 152 4.92 -3.96 7.95
N VAL A 153 4.40 -4.01 6.72
CA VAL A 153 3.09 -3.42 6.38
C VAL A 153 1.96 -4.26 6.99
N ARG A 154 2.02 -5.59 6.85
CA ARG A 154 0.93 -6.49 7.28
C ARG A 154 0.83 -6.61 8.79
N ASP A 155 1.96 -6.71 9.48
CA ASP A 155 2.04 -6.97 10.94
C ASP A 155 1.74 -5.72 11.77
N SER A 156 1.63 -4.55 11.12
CA SER A 156 1.23 -3.28 11.74
C SER A 156 -0.29 -3.10 11.87
N THR A 157 -1.07 -4.16 11.61
CA THR A 157 -2.55 -4.18 11.62
C THR A 157 -3.16 -4.68 12.91
#